data_AF-A0A2J8A1V4-F1
#
_entry.id   AF-A0A2J8A1V4-F1
#
_cell.length_a   1.000
_cell.length_b   1.000
_cell.length_c   1.000
_cell.angle_alpha   90.00
_cell.angle_beta   90.00
_cell.angle_gamma   90.00
#
_symmetry.space_group_name_H-M   'P 1'
#
loop_
_entity.id
_entity.type
_entity.pdbx_description
1 polymer ?
#
loop_
_entity_poly.entity_id
_entity_poly.type
_entity_poly.pdbx_seq_one_letter_code
_entity_poly.pdbx_strand_id
1 'polypeptide(L)'
;MARLHIHPVGLFLLFFGLLSWVVALGGLGASTRDCITNRPPGAKADYCANSYQLEWWSIWFEFILLVVMILTCFTAAFERARHIYLTYLGMVTVLLTFMARSFITNSFSVGGLNFADYKSDAYNAAAAGAVLLCITNFALIIFVGLGAAGTSLGGAPAPMNLATGSSAPVEQKYQPSTYQPSNF
;
A
#
# COMPACT_ATOMS: atom_id res chain seq x y z
N MET A 1 16.77 16.21 -19.49
CA MET A 1 17.28 15.02 -18.78
C MET A 1 16.31 14.71 -17.66
N ALA A 2 15.68 13.53 -17.65
CA ALA A 2 14.79 13.13 -16.57
C ALA A 2 15.63 12.97 -15.29
N ARG A 3 15.29 13.70 -14.23
CA ARG A 3 15.92 13.54 -12.92
C ARG A 3 15.13 12.49 -12.15
N LEU A 4 15.82 11.54 -11.53
CA LEU A 4 15.20 10.56 -10.66
C LEU A 4 14.75 11.29 -9.38
N HIS A 5 13.44 11.41 -9.17
CA HIS A 5 12.89 12.07 -7.97
C HIS A 5 12.81 11.11 -6.77
N ILE A 6 13.08 9.83 -6.96
CA ILE A 6 13.06 8.80 -5.90
C ILE A 6 14.48 8.37 -5.56
N HIS A 7 14.72 8.10 -4.29
CA HIS A 7 15.95 7.45 -3.82
C HIS A 7 16.18 6.12 -4.58
N PRO A 8 17.42 5.74 -4.94
CA PRO A 8 17.70 4.49 -5.67
C PRO A 8 17.12 3.25 -4.97
N VAL A 9 17.00 3.28 -3.64
CA VAL A 9 16.35 2.23 -2.84
C VAL A 9 14.86 2.08 -3.18
N GLY A 10 14.13 3.18 -3.40
CA GLY A 10 12.72 3.11 -3.79
C GLY A 10 12.52 2.48 -5.17
N LEU A 11 13.43 2.73 -6.11
CA LEU A 11 13.42 2.07 -7.41
C LEU A 11 13.67 0.56 -7.27
N PHE A 12 14.65 0.16 -6.46
CA PHE A 12 14.91 -1.25 -6.17
C PHE A 12 13.68 -1.94 -5.56
N LEU A 13 13.00 -1.30 -4.61
CA LEU A 13 11.78 -1.83 -4.00
C LEU A 13 10.64 -2.00 -5.00
N LEU A 14 10.48 -1.10 -5.98
CA LEU A 14 9.48 -1.25 -7.03
C LEU A 14 9.75 -2.47 -7.92
N PHE A 15 11.01 -2.70 -8.31
CA PHE A 15 11.39 -3.90 -9.06
C PHE A 15 11.22 -5.18 -8.24
N PHE A 16 11.61 -5.15 -6.96
CA PHE A 16 11.41 -6.26 -6.04
C PHE A 16 9.91 -6.56 -5.84
N GLY A 17 9.07 -5.51 -5.79
CA GLY A 17 7.61 -5.63 -5.78
C GLY A 17 7.06 -6.29 -7.03
N LEU A 18 7.53 -5.89 -8.22
CA LEU A 18 7.15 -6.56 -9.47
C LEU A 18 7.55 -8.04 -9.50
N LEU A 19 8.74 -8.39 -9.02
CA LEU A 19 9.17 -9.79 -8.94
C LEU A 19 8.29 -10.58 -7.95
N SER A 20 8.01 -10.00 -6.79
CA SER A 20 7.11 -10.59 -5.78
C SER A 20 5.69 -10.76 -6.31
N TRP A 21 5.23 -9.81 -7.14
CA TRP A 21 3.95 -9.88 -7.83
C TRP A 21 3.89 -11.06 -8.81
N VAL A 22 4.95 -11.32 -9.58
CA VAL A 22 5.01 -12.50 -10.47
C VAL A 22 4.87 -13.80 -9.69
N VAL A 23 5.51 -13.90 -8.53
CA VAL A 23 5.40 -15.08 -7.64
C VAL A 23 3.96 -15.24 -7.13
N ALA A 24 3.35 -14.15 -6.66
CA ALA A 24 1.98 -14.16 -6.16
C ALA A 24 0.97 -14.54 -7.27
N LEU A 25 1.14 -13.99 -8.48
CA LEU A 25 0.33 -14.30 -9.66
C LEU A 25 0.48 -15.78 -10.07
N GLY A 26 1.71 -16.31 -10.06
CA GLY A 26 1.97 -17.71 -10.37
C GLY A 26 1.29 -18.66 -9.39
N GLY A 27 1.41 -18.38 -8.09
CA GLY A 27 0.73 -19.16 -7.04
C GLY A 27 -0.80 -19.10 -7.16
N LEU A 28 -1.37 -17.90 -7.35
CA LEU A 28 -2.82 -17.71 -7.52
C LEU A 28 -3.36 -18.39 -8.80
N GLY A 29 -2.59 -18.34 -9.89
CA GLY A 29 -2.92 -19.04 -11.14
C GLY A 29 -2.95 -20.57 -10.95
N ALA A 30 -1.97 -21.11 -10.24
CA ALA A 30 -1.92 -22.53 -9.91
C ALA A 30 -3.07 -22.96 -8.98
N SER A 31 -3.37 -22.19 -7.94
CA SER A 31 -4.49 -22.49 -7.02
C SER A 31 -5.87 -22.41 -7.70
N THR A 32 -6.04 -21.44 -8.60
CA THR A 32 -7.27 -21.32 -9.41
C THR A 32 -7.44 -22.52 -10.33
N ARG A 33 -6.35 -22.96 -10.99
CA ARG A 33 -6.36 -24.15 -11.85
C ARG A 33 -6.69 -25.43 -11.06
N ASP A 34 -6.14 -25.56 -9.85
CA ASP A 34 -6.43 -26.68 -8.97
C ASP A 34 -7.92 -26.73 -8.58
N CYS A 35 -8.50 -25.58 -8.24
CA CYS A 35 -9.94 -25.46 -7.98
C CYS A 35 -10.79 -25.90 -9.17
N ILE A 36 -10.44 -25.47 -10.39
CA ILE A 36 -11.20 -25.83 -11.59
C ILE A 36 -11.16 -27.34 -11.83
N THR A 37 -10.01 -27.96 -11.56
CA THR A 37 -9.78 -29.39 -11.80
C THR A 37 -10.42 -30.27 -10.71
N ASN A 38 -10.43 -29.81 -9.46
CA ASN A 38 -10.93 -30.55 -8.29
C ASN A 38 -12.27 -29.99 -7.77
N ARG A 39 -13.08 -29.36 -8.61
CA ARG A 39 -14.34 -28.74 -8.17
C ARG A 39 -15.29 -29.78 -7.56
N PRO A 40 -16.09 -29.40 -6.54
CA PRO A 40 -17.11 -30.29 -6.01
C PRO A 40 -18.10 -30.74 -7.09
N PRO A 41 -18.56 -32.01 -7.07
CA PRO A 41 -19.60 -32.46 -7.99
C PRO A 41 -20.87 -31.62 -7.79
N GLY A 42 -21.42 -31.07 -8.87
CA GLY A 42 -22.58 -30.17 -8.84
C GLY A 42 -22.26 -28.68 -8.66
N ALA A 43 -20.99 -28.29 -8.48
CA ALA A 43 -20.60 -26.88 -8.46
C ALA A 43 -20.79 -26.21 -9.84
N LYS A 44 -21.30 -24.98 -9.84
CA LYS A 44 -21.44 -24.15 -11.05
C LYS A 44 -20.07 -23.88 -11.68
N ALA A 45 -20.04 -23.63 -12.99
CA ALA A 45 -18.80 -23.28 -13.72
C ALA A 45 -18.08 -22.07 -13.10
N ASP A 46 -18.84 -21.13 -12.55
CA ASP A 46 -18.32 -19.87 -11.98
C ASP A 46 -17.87 -20.00 -10.52
N TYR A 47 -17.93 -21.19 -9.93
CA TYR A 47 -17.60 -21.40 -8.51
C TYR A 47 -16.18 -20.91 -8.16
N CYS A 48 -15.18 -21.34 -8.92
CA CYS A 48 -13.79 -20.94 -8.68
C CYS A 48 -13.55 -19.47 -9.01
N ALA A 49 -14.24 -18.92 -10.03
CA ALA A 49 -14.14 -17.50 -10.37
C ALA A 49 -14.67 -16.63 -9.23
N ASN A 50 -15.81 -16.99 -8.64
CA ASN A 50 -16.38 -16.28 -7.48
C ASN A 50 -15.54 -16.48 -6.22
N SER A 51 -14.96 -17.66 -6.01
CA SER A 51 -14.17 -17.95 -4.81
C SER A 51 -12.85 -17.19 -4.75
N TYR A 52 -12.20 -16.93 -5.88
CA TYR A 52 -10.91 -16.22 -5.96
C TYR A 52 -11.05 -14.78 -6.48
N GLN A 53 -12.27 -14.25 -6.58
CA GLN A 53 -12.53 -12.95 -7.20
C GLN A 53 -11.75 -11.82 -6.51
N LEU A 54 -11.70 -11.84 -5.18
CA LEU A 54 -11.06 -10.79 -4.39
C LEU A 54 -9.53 -10.89 -4.46
N GLU A 55 -8.99 -12.10 -4.47
CA GLU A 55 -7.57 -12.39 -4.62
C GLU A 55 -7.06 -11.96 -6.00
N TRP A 56 -7.79 -12.29 -7.07
CA TRP A 56 -7.49 -11.83 -8.43
C TRP A 56 -7.53 -10.31 -8.52
N TRP A 57 -8.55 -9.68 -7.93
CA TRP A 57 -8.65 -8.23 -7.91
C TRP A 57 -7.47 -7.57 -7.18
N SER A 58 -7.07 -8.12 -6.03
CA SER A 58 -5.98 -7.59 -5.21
C SER A 58 -4.64 -7.65 -5.96
N ILE A 59 -4.36 -8.75 -6.66
CA ILE A 59 -3.13 -8.93 -7.45
C ILE A 59 -3.09 -7.97 -8.65
N TRP A 60 -4.21 -7.75 -9.33
CA TRP A 60 -4.26 -6.79 -10.43
C TRP A 60 -4.18 -5.34 -9.95
N PHE A 61 -4.81 -5.03 -8.82
CA PHE A 61 -4.75 -3.71 -8.23
C PHE A 61 -3.32 -3.35 -7.80
N GLU A 62 -2.61 -4.29 -7.16
CA GLU A 62 -1.19 -4.16 -6.82
C GLU A 62 -0.32 -3.93 -8.08
N PHE A 63 -0.54 -4.71 -9.15
CA PHE A 63 0.19 -4.54 -10.41
C PHE A 63 0.04 -3.14 -10.98
N ILE A 64 -1.20 -2.65 -11.09
CA ILE A 64 -1.49 -1.33 -11.65
C ILE A 64 -0.81 -0.26 -10.78
N LEU A 65 -0.88 -0.40 -9.45
CA LEU A 65 -0.25 0.54 -8.53
C LEU A 65 1.27 0.58 -8.72
N LEU A 66 1.94 -0.59 -8.76
CA LEU A 66 3.38 -0.69 -8.99
C LEU A 66 3.79 -0.11 -10.35
N VAL A 67 3.07 -0.44 -11.43
CA VAL A 67 3.36 0.08 -12.77
C VAL A 67 3.17 1.59 -12.81
N VAL A 68 2.08 2.12 -12.25
CA VAL A 68 1.85 3.56 -12.21
C VAL A 68 2.95 4.26 -11.41
N MET A 69 3.36 3.71 -10.26
CA MET A 69 4.46 4.26 -9.47
C MET A 69 5.81 4.23 -10.21
N ILE A 70 6.08 3.18 -11.00
CA ILE A 70 7.28 3.10 -11.84
C ILE A 70 7.23 4.13 -12.97
N LEU A 71 6.07 4.33 -13.61
CA LEU A 71 5.94 5.32 -14.68
C LEU A 71 6.05 6.75 -14.15
N THR A 72 5.49 7.01 -12.96
CA THR A 72 5.50 8.36 -12.39
C THR A 72 6.77 8.70 -11.63
N CYS A 73 7.64 7.73 -11.27
CA CYS A 73 8.87 8.00 -10.51
C CYS A 73 9.87 8.93 -11.20
N PHE A 74 9.79 9.07 -12.52
CA PHE A 74 10.62 9.99 -13.32
C PHE A 74 9.94 11.35 -13.58
N THR A 75 8.72 11.53 -13.08
CA THR A 75 7.89 12.71 -13.35
C THR A 75 7.77 13.58 -12.11
N ALA A 76 7.72 14.90 -12.29
CA ALA A 76 7.43 15.84 -11.19
C ALA A 76 6.01 15.63 -10.59
N ALA A 77 5.13 14.89 -11.29
CA ALA A 77 3.82 14.52 -10.78
C ALA A 77 3.88 13.57 -9.58
N PHE A 78 5.01 12.88 -9.36
CA PHE A 78 5.18 11.96 -8.24
C PHE A 78 4.96 12.63 -6.88
N GLU A 79 5.50 13.83 -6.67
CA GLU A 79 5.38 14.56 -5.41
C GLU A 79 3.92 14.90 -5.10
N ARG A 80 3.15 15.29 -6.12
CA ARG A 80 1.73 15.63 -5.98
C ARG A 80 0.85 14.40 -5.76
N ALA A 81 1.14 13.30 -6.46
CA ALA A 81 0.40 12.05 -6.35
C ALA A 81 0.77 11.22 -5.12
N ARG A 82 1.74 11.67 -4.33
CA ARG A 82 2.34 10.89 -3.26
C ARG A 82 1.38 10.46 -2.15
N HIS A 83 0.52 11.37 -1.68
CA HIS A 83 -0.49 11.02 -0.68
C HIS A 83 -1.50 9.99 -1.21
N ILE A 84 -1.79 10.06 -2.51
CA ILE A 84 -2.68 9.12 -3.20
C ILE A 84 -2.03 7.73 -3.21
N TYR A 85 -0.74 7.63 -3.52
CA TYR A 85 0.00 6.37 -3.46
C TYR A 85 0.03 5.77 -2.07
N LEU A 86 0.25 6.56 -1.02
CA LEU A 86 0.25 6.06 0.36
C LEU A 86 -1.10 5.46 0.76
N THR A 87 -2.20 6.11 0.39
CA THR A 87 -3.55 5.59 0.68
C THR A 87 -3.82 4.28 -0.05
N TYR A 88 -3.48 4.20 -1.35
CA TYR A 88 -3.69 2.98 -2.12
C TYR A 88 -2.74 1.85 -1.71
N LEU A 89 -1.49 2.14 -1.38
CA LEU A 89 -0.55 1.18 -0.78
C LEU A 89 -1.10 0.64 0.53
N GLY A 90 -1.66 1.50 1.39
CA GLY A 90 -2.32 1.06 2.62
C GLY A 90 -3.50 0.12 2.35
N MET A 91 -4.38 0.51 1.43
CA MET A 91 -5.57 -0.27 1.05
C MET A 91 -5.19 -1.65 0.49
N VAL A 92 -4.27 -1.70 -0.49
CA VAL A 92 -3.87 -2.97 -1.12
C VAL A 92 -3.10 -3.85 -0.15
N THR A 93 -2.31 -3.28 0.77
CA THR A 93 -1.61 -4.06 1.81
C THR A 93 -2.58 -4.80 2.72
N VAL A 94 -3.70 -4.17 3.08
CA VAL A 94 -4.76 -4.83 3.85
C VAL A 94 -5.36 -6.00 3.07
N LEU A 95 -5.68 -5.80 1.79
CA LEU A 95 -6.21 -6.85 0.92
C LEU A 95 -5.22 -8.02 0.75
N LEU A 96 -3.93 -7.73 0.53
CA LEU A 96 -2.87 -8.72 0.44
C LEU A 96 -2.67 -9.48 1.76
N THR A 97 -2.86 -8.82 2.90
CA THR A 97 -2.80 -9.47 4.22
C THR A 97 -3.95 -10.46 4.39
N PHE A 98 -5.18 -10.10 3.96
CA PHE A 98 -6.31 -11.03 3.94
C PHE A 98 -6.06 -12.22 3.00
N MET A 99 -5.54 -11.95 1.81
CA MET A 99 -5.15 -12.97 0.82
C MET A 99 -4.10 -13.93 1.39
N ALA A 100 -3.01 -13.40 1.96
CA ALA A 100 -1.95 -14.20 2.56
C ALA A 100 -2.50 -15.11 3.67
N ARG A 101 -3.33 -14.55 4.56
CA ARG A 101 -3.99 -15.34 5.61
C ARG A 101 -4.85 -16.47 5.04
N SER A 102 -5.68 -16.17 4.04
CA SER A 102 -6.54 -17.16 3.38
C SER A 102 -5.73 -18.32 2.82
N PHE A 103 -4.67 -18.03 2.07
CA PHE A 103 -3.80 -19.05 1.48
C PHE A 103 -3.02 -19.87 2.50
N ILE A 104 -2.52 -19.24 3.57
CA ILE A 104 -1.86 -19.93 4.68
C ILE A 104 -2.86 -20.87 5.39
N THR A 105 -4.07 -20.42 5.69
CA THR A 105 -5.06 -21.27 6.35
C THR A 105 -5.52 -22.43 5.49
N ASN A 106 -5.65 -22.21 4.17
CA ASN A 106 -6.05 -23.25 3.24
C ASN A 106 -4.91 -24.25 2.98
N SER A 107 -3.64 -23.83 2.98
CA SER A 107 -2.51 -24.76 2.79
C SER A 107 -2.38 -25.78 3.94
N PHE A 108 -2.69 -25.39 5.18
CA PHE A 108 -2.72 -26.31 6.32
C PHE A 108 -3.95 -27.23 6.35
N SER A 109 -5.07 -26.80 5.75
CA SER A 109 -6.33 -27.56 5.73
C SER A 109 -6.33 -28.69 4.69
N VAL A 110 -5.59 -28.53 3.58
CA VAL A 110 -5.63 -29.46 2.43
C VAL A 110 -4.80 -30.74 2.64
N GLY A 111 -4.01 -30.84 3.71
CA GLY A 111 -3.29 -32.06 4.07
C GLY A 111 -1.98 -31.72 4.77
N GLY A 112 -1.80 -32.25 5.98
CA GLY A 112 -0.64 -31.97 6.82
C GLY A 112 0.68 -32.14 6.08
N LEU A 113 1.61 -31.19 6.30
CA LEU A 113 3.01 -31.11 5.87
C LEU A 113 3.56 -32.31 5.07
N ASN A 114 3.04 -32.54 3.87
CA ASN A 114 3.59 -33.49 2.92
C ASN A 114 4.30 -32.69 1.84
N PHE A 115 5.64 -32.68 1.90
CA PHE A 115 6.54 -31.98 0.97
C PHE A 115 6.47 -32.48 -0.49
N ALA A 116 5.48 -33.30 -0.83
CA ALA A 116 5.27 -33.88 -2.16
C ALA A 116 3.90 -33.53 -2.76
N ASP A 117 3.02 -32.81 -2.05
CA ASP A 117 1.73 -32.39 -2.58
C ASP A 117 1.84 -31.05 -3.32
N TYR A 118 1.87 -31.12 -4.65
CA TYR A 118 1.87 -29.96 -5.57
C TYR A 118 0.79 -28.92 -5.25
N LYS A 119 -0.31 -29.34 -4.62
CA LYS A 119 -1.40 -28.46 -4.16
C LYS A 119 -0.96 -27.55 -3.02
N SER A 120 -0.25 -28.11 -2.03
CA SER A 120 0.30 -27.34 -0.91
C SER A 120 1.31 -26.31 -1.43
N ASP A 121 2.15 -26.71 -2.38
CA ASP A 121 3.16 -25.82 -2.99
C ASP A 121 2.54 -24.63 -3.72
N ALA A 122 1.42 -24.82 -4.44
CA ALA A 122 0.71 -23.72 -5.10
C ALA A 122 0.17 -22.69 -4.10
N TYR A 123 -0.47 -23.15 -3.02
CA TYR A 123 -0.98 -22.27 -1.96
C TYR A 123 0.15 -21.59 -1.18
N ASN A 124 1.24 -22.32 -0.92
CA ASN A 124 2.42 -21.77 -0.25
C ASN A 124 3.13 -20.72 -1.12
N ALA A 125 3.21 -20.93 -2.43
CA ALA A 125 3.76 -19.94 -3.36
C ALA A 125 2.90 -18.67 -3.42
N ALA A 126 1.56 -18.81 -3.47
CA ALA A 126 0.63 -17.68 -3.43
C ALA A 126 0.76 -16.89 -2.12
N ALA A 127 0.83 -17.60 -0.98
CA ALA A 127 1.04 -17.00 0.32
C ALA A 127 2.39 -16.27 0.42
N ALA A 128 3.48 -16.91 0.00
CA ALA A 128 4.82 -16.32 0.02
C ALA A 128 4.87 -15.06 -0.86
N GLY A 129 4.32 -15.10 -2.07
CA GLY A 129 4.23 -13.94 -2.95
C GLY A 129 3.44 -12.78 -2.31
N ALA A 130 2.28 -13.07 -1.71
CA ALA A 130 1.47 -12.06 -1.02
C ALA A 130 2.20 -11.46 0.20
N VAL A 131 2.92 -12.27 0.98
CA VAL A 131 3.73 -11.79 2.12
C VAL A 131 4.89 -10.92 1.65
N LEU A 132 5.60 -11.30 0.58
CA LEU A 132 6.69 -10.51 0.01
C LEU A 132 6.18 -9.17 -0.54
N LEU A 133 4.99 -9.15 -1.15
CA LEU A 133 4.32 -7.91 -1.54
C LEU A 133 3.98 -7.05 -0.33
N CYS A 134 3.44 -7.61 0.75
CA CYS A 134 3.20 -6.85 1.99
C CYS A 134 4.48 -6.21 2.53
N ILE A 135 5.58 -6.97 2.60
CA ILE A 135 6.88 -6.45 3.04
C ILE A 135 7.34 -5.30 2.14
N THR A 136 7.21 -5.49 0.82
CA THR A 136 7.55 -4.45 -0.15
C THR A 136 6.70 -3.20 0.04
N ASN A 137 5.40 -3.36 0.23
CA ASN A 137 4.49 -2.23 0.44
C ASN A 137 4.77 -1.49 1.73
N PHE A 138 5.08 -2.18 2.83
CA PHE A 138 5.53 -1.51 4.05
C PHE A 138 6.81 -0.71 3.83
N ALA A 139 7.80 -1.28 3.14
CA ALA A 139 9.03 -0.57 2.80
C ALA A 139 8.73 0.65 1.91
N LEU A 140 7.90 0.50 0.87
CA LEU A 140 7.48 1.59 -0.01
C LEU A 140 6.71 2.67 0.77
N ILE A 141 5.81 2.32 1.68
CA ILE A 141 5.10 3.27 2.54
C ILE A 141 6.09 4.09 3.38
N ILE A 142 7.13 3.45 3.94
CA ILE A 142 8.16 4.13 4.73
C ILE A 142 9.00 5.06 3.86
N PHE A 143 9.56 4.57 2.74
CA PHE A 143 10.45 5.36 1.88
C PHE A 143 9.70 6.47 1.15
N VAL A 144 8.51 6.16 0.65
CA VAL A 144 7.62 7.17 0.10
C VAL A 144 7.27 8.11 1.24
N GLY A 145 6.79 7.68 2.40
CA GLY A 145 6.39 8.51 3.55
C GLY A 145 7.46 9.47 4.07
N LEU A 146 8.71 9.03 4.20
CA LEU A 146 9.85 9.84 4.65
C LEU A 146 10.12 11.06 3.75
N GLY A 147 9.85 10.94 2.44
CA GLY A 147 9.92 12.08 1.52
C GLY A 147 8.96 13.24 1.84
N ALA A 148 7.99 13.09 2.76
CA ALA A 148 6.99 14.13 3.12
C ALA A 148 7.40 14.80 4.40
N ALA A 149 7.93 14.01 5.34
CA ALA A 149 8.53 14.56 6.54
C ALA A 149 9.75 15.43 6.18
N GLY A 150 10.52 15.06 5.16
CA GLY A 150 11.68 15.83 4.71
C GLY A 150 11.36 17.22 4.13
N THR A 151 10.19 17.41 3.52
CA THR A 151 9.75 18.72 3.00
C THR A 151 9.03 19.58 4.04
N SER A 152 8.51 18.99 5.11
CA SER A 152 7.90 19.72 6.24
C SER A 152 8.88 20.07 7.36
N LEU A 153 10.06 19.43 7.42
CA LEU A 153 11.12 19.73 8.40
C LEU A 153 12.06 20.89 7.98
N GLY A 154 11.87 21.46 6.78
CA GLY A 154 12.60 22.65 6.30
C GLY A 154 12.03 24.00 6.76
N GLY A 155 10.85 23.99 7.39
CA GLY A 155 10.36 25.13 8.17
C GLY A 155 10.86 24.97 9.60
N ALA A 156 11.60 25.95 10.10
CA ALA A 156 12.08 26.00 11.48
C ALA A 156 11.01 25.48 12.45
N PRO A 157 11.35 24.63 13.43
CA PRO A 157 10.39 24.20 14.44
C PRO A 157 9.88 25.45 15.15
N ALA A 158 8.64 25.84 14.86
CA ALA A 158 7.92 26.73 15.75
C ALA A 158 7.88 26.00 17.10
N PRO A 159 8.44 26.58 18.17
CA PRO A 159 8.43 25.91 19.46
C PRO A 159 6.98 25.62 19.81
N MET A 160 6.67 24.34 19.96
CA MET A 160 5.40 23.84 20.43
C MET A 160 5.26 24.30 21.89
N ASN A 161 4.77 25.53 22.06
CA ASN A 161 4.32 26.01 23.36
C ASN A 161 3.07 25.22 23.70
N LEU A 162 3.26 24.17 24.51
CA LEU A 162 2.21 23.51 25.25
C LEU A 162 1.66 24.54 26.26
N ALA A 163 0.78 25.42 25.79
CA ALA A 163 0.01 26.33 26.63
C ALA A 163 -1.08 25.49 27.30
N THR A 164 -0.69 24.81 28.37
CA THR A 164 -1.58 24.25 29.39
C THR A 164 -2.51 25.36 29.83
N GLY A 165 -3.82 25.17 29.62
CA GLY A 165 -4.86 26.13 29.95
C GLY A 165 -4.77 26.53 31.42
N SER A 166 -4.37 27.78 31.65
CA SER A 166 -4.59 28.52 32.88
C SER A 166 -5.42 29.74 32.50
N SER A 167 -6.72 29.67 32.75
CA SER A 167 -7.64 30.79 32.63
C SER A 167 -7.25 31.91 33.61
N ALA A 168 -6.58 32.94 33.10
CA ALA A 168 -6.52 34.25 33.75
C ALA A 168 -7.20 35.26 32.83
N PRO A 169 -8.07 36.14 33.35
CA PRO A 169 -8.77 37.12 32.54
C PRO A 169 -7.78 38.15 32.00
N VAL A 170 -7.68 38.26 30.67
CA VAL A 170 -6.90 39.29 30.01
C VAL A 170 -7.67 40.60 30.08
N GLU A 171 -7.10 41.58 30.77
CA GLU A 171 -7.56 42.97 30.83
C GLU A 171 -7.56 43.58 29.42
N GLN A 172 -8.74 43.72 28.80
CA GLN A 172 -8.90 44.45 27.54
C GLN A 172 -8.72 45.95 27.80
N LYS A 173 -7.50 46.45 27.60
CA LYS A 173 -7.26 47.89 27.43
C LYS A 173 -7.90 48.33 26.10
N TYR A 174 -8.99 49.05 26.22
CA TYR A 174 -9.68 49.72 25.12
C TYR A 174 -8.73 50.73 24.47
N GLN A 175 -8.34 50.48 23.21
CA GLN A 175 -7.50 51.38 22.43
C GLN A 175 -8.44 52.24 21.56
N PRO A 176 -8.51 53.58 21.76
CA PRO A 176 -9.42 54.43 21.00
C PRO A 176 -8.97 54.54 19.54
N SER A 177 -9.90 54.39 18.60
CA SER A 177 -9.65 54.53 17.17
C SER A 177 -9.42 56.00 16.81
N THR A 178 -8.22 56.33 16.36
CA THR A 178 -7.93 57.61 15.72
C THR A 178 -8.48 57.60 14.30
N TYR A 179 -9.61 58.28 14.10
CA TYR A 179 -10.15 58.65 12.80
C TYR A 179 -9.22 59.69 12.15
N GLN A 180 -8.67 59.41 10.97
CA GLN A 180 -8.03 60.40 10.10
C GLN A 180 -8.97 60.73 8.92
N PRO A 181 -9.46 61.96 8.77
CA PRO A 181 -10.19 62.35 7.57
C PRO A 181 -9.21 62.55 6.39
N SER A 182 -9.51 61.92 5.27
CA SER A 182 -8.84 62.13 3.98
C SER A 182 -9.32 63.43 3.36
N ASN A 183 -8.41 64.40 3.24
CA ASN A 183 -8.60 65.57 2.38
C ASN A 183 -8.24 65.17 0.95
N PHE A 184 -9.24 65.02 0.08
CA PHE A 184 -9.20 65.36 -1.35
C PHE A 184 -10.64 65.56 -1.85
#